data_AF-A0A8T3QCY3-F1
#
_entry.id   AF-A0A8T3QCY3-F1
#
_cell.length_a   1.000
_cell.length_b   1.000
_cell.length_c   1.000
_cell.angle_alpha   90.00
_cell.angle_beta   90.00
_cell.angle_gamma   90.00
#
_symmetry.space_group_name_H-M   'P 1'
#
loop_
_entity.id
_entity.type
_entity.pdbx_description
1 polymer ?
#
loop_
_entity_poly.entity_id
_entity_poly.type
_entity_poly.pdbx_seq_one_letter_code
_entity_poly.pdbx_strand_id
1 'polypeptide(L)'
;MEPHGFHFPVEAPWSATIGGMMATNASGAGAVDSGAMLKNVVNCTVITCQEEKIVKIYTGSKAPKSSAGYNLTGLFVGSEGTLGVITKLA
;
A
#
# COMPACT_ATOMS: atom_id res chain seq x y z
N MET A 1 0.40 -16.84 5.59
CA MET A 1 -1.02 -16.46 5.72
C MET A 1 -1.88 -17.71 5.71
N GLU A 2 -1.76 -18.59 4.71
CA GLU A 2 -2.56 -19.82 4.59
C GLU A 2 -2.49 -20.77 5.81
N PRO A 3 -1.33 -21.03 6.45
CA PRO A 3 -1.28 -21.91 7.62
C PRO A 3 -2.00 -21.36 8.86
N HIS A 4 -2.34 -20.06 8.85
CA HIS A 4 -3.07 -19.39 9.92
C HIS A 4 -4.55 -19.16 9.56
N GLY A 5 -5.02 -19.70 8.43
CA GLY A 5 -6.40 -19.52 7.96
C GLY A 5 -6.68 -18.16 7.30
N PHE A 6 -5.65 -17.37 7.00
CA PHE A 6 -5.79 -16.07 6.34
C PHE A 6 -5.38 -16.15 4.86
N HIS A 7 -6.05 -15.37 4.02
CA HIS A 7 -5.68 -15.17 2.62
C HIS A 7 -5.59 -13.67 2.30
N PHE A 8 -4.79 -13.33 1.30
CA PHE A 8 -4.72 -11.96 0.79
C PHE A 8 -5.83 -11.77 -0.25
N PRO A 9 -6.71 -10.76 -0.11
CA PRO A 9 -7.96 -10.75 -0.86
C PRO A 9 -7.86 -10.07 -2.24
N VAL A 10 -6.77 -9.34 -2.53
CA VAL A 10 -6.53 -8.74 -3.84
C VAL A 10 -5.84 -9.76 -4.74
N GLU A 11 -6.48 -10.10 -5.84
CA GLU A 11 -5.92 -11.02 -6.84
C GLU A 11 -4.66 -10.43 -7.47
N ALA A 12 -3.54 -11.14 -7.37
CA ALA A 12 -2.28 -10.77 -7.99
C ALA A 12 -2.16 -11.44 -9.36
N PRO A 13 -1.85 -10.68 -10.45
CA PRO A 13 -1.37 -11.30 -11.68
C PRO A 13 -0.06 -12.06 -11.38
N TRP A 14 0.19 -13.17 -12.08
CA TRP A 14 1.22 -14.17 -11.76
C TRP A 14 2.60 -13.66 -11.30
N SER A 15 3.07 -12.50 -11.80
CA SER A 15 4.38 -11.92 -11.49
C SER A 15 4.31 -10.57 -10.75
N ALA A 16 3.16 -10.15 -10.25
CA ALA A 16 3.01 -8.87 -9.58
C ALA A 16 3.59 -8.90 -8.15
N THR A 17 4.32 -7.84 -7.79
CA THR A 17 4.79 -7.64 -6.42
C THR A 17 3.76 -6.90 -5.58
N ILE A 18 3.73 -7.12 -4.27
CA ILE A 18 2.84 -6.40 -3.34
C ILE A 18 3.04 -4.88 -3.40
N GLY A 19 4.29 -4.42 -3.60
CA GLY A 19 4.62 -3.02 -3.79
C GLY A 19 4.08 -2.46 -5.11
N GLY A 20 4.20 -3.22 -6.20
CA GLY A 20 3.63 -2.86 -7.50
C GLY A 20 2.11 -2.77 -7.46
N MET A 21 1.46 -3.76 -6.84
CA MET A 21 0.00 -3.74 -6.65
C MET A 21 -0.48 -2.52 -5.84
N MET A 22 0.28 -2.10 -4.82
CA MET A 22 -0.01 -0.87 -4.08
C MET A 22 0.24 0.38 -4.92
N ALA A 23 1.36 0.44 -5.64
CA ALA A 23 1.70 1.57 -6.49
C ALA A 23 0.64 1.80 -7.56
N THR A 24 0.02 0.77 -8.12
CA THR A 24 -1.01 0.90 -9.17
C THR A 24 -2.44 0.86 -8.63
N ASN A 25 -2.64 0.74 -7.32
CA ASN A 25 -3.94 0.45 -6.70
C ASN A 25 -4.69 -0.71 -7.37
N ALA A 26 -4.05 -1.89 -7.39
CA ALA A 26 -4.57 -3.08 -8.06
C ALA A 26 -5.98 -3.45 -7.60
N SER A 27 -6.79 -3.90 -8.56
CA SER A 27 -8.13 -4.42 -8.38
C SER A 27 -8.34 -5.65 -9.26
N GLY A 28 -9.26 -6.52 -8.85
CA GLY A 28 -9.59 -7.77 -9.54
C GLY A 28 -11.03 -8.17 -9.25
N ALA A 29 -11.42 -9.40 -9.58
CA ALA A 29 -12.79 -9.86 -9.37
C ALA A 29 -13.19 -9.86 -7.88
N GLY A 30 -12.22 -10.15 -6.99
CA GLY A 30 -12.41 -10.09 -5.54
C GLY A 30 -12.65 -8.67 -4.97
N ALA A 31 -12.40 -7.61 -5.73
CA ALA A 31 -12.53 -6.24 -5.25
C ALA A 31 -13.98 -5.83 -4.91
N VAL A 32 -14.98 -6.58 -5.37
CA VAL A 32 -16.39 -6.37 -4.99
C VAL A 32 -16.60 -6.62 -3.50
N ASP A 33 -15.96 -7.64 -2.95
CA ASP A 33 -16.10 -8.02 -1.54
C ASP A 33 -15.05 -7.31 -0.65
N SER A 34 -13.78 -7.40 -1.04
CA SER A 34 -12.67 -6.89 -0.22
C SER A 34 -12.22 -5.47 -0.53
N GLY A 35 -12.75 -4.86 -1.60
CA GLY A 35 -12.21 -3.64 -2.17
C GLY A 35 -10.88 -3.82 -2.90
N ALA A 36 -10.44 -2.74 -3.56
CA ALA A 36 -9.13 -2.64 -4.19
C ALA A 36 -8.00 -2.56 -3.15
N MET A 37 -6.76 -2.52 -3.63
CA MET A 37 -5.56 -2.47 -2.79
C MET A 37 -5.61 -1.37 -1.72
N LEU A 38 -6.14 -0.18 -2.02
CA LEU A 38 -6.29 0.91 -1.06
C LEU A 38 -7.03 0.51 0.24
N LYS A 39 -8.06 -0.34 0.16
CA LYS A 39 -8.82 -0.76 1.34
C LYS A 39 -8.11 -1.83 2.16
N ASN A 40 -7.09 -2.48 1.58
CA ASN A 40 -6.39 -3.62 2.16
C ASN A 40 -5.01 -3.25 2.72
N VAL A 41 -4.61 -1.99 2.66
CA VAL A 41 -3.34 -1.48 3.21
C VAL A 41 -3.61 -0.62 4.43
N VAL A 42 -2.96 -0.94 5.56
CA VAL A 42 -3.07 -0.14 6.79
C VAL A 42 -2.06 1.01 6.75
N ASN A 43 -0.81 0.70 6.45
CA ASN A 43 0.24 1.71 6.24
C ASN A 43 1.36 1.19 5.32
N CYS A 44 2.21 2.10 4.87
CA CYS A 44 3.43 1.74 4.17
C CYS A 44 4.62 2.60 4.57
N THR A 45 5.79 2.12 4.16
CA THR A 45 7.05 2.85 4.21
C THR A 45 7.48 3.20 2.79
N VAL A 46 7.70 4.48 2.55
CA VAL A 46 8.11 5.00 1.24
C VAL A 46 9.47 5.69 1.37
N ILE A 47 10.32 5.46 0.38
CA ILE A 47 11.57 6.20 0.21
C ILE A 47 11.37 7.17 -0.95
N THR A 48 11.54 8.46 -0.68
CA THR A 48 11.50 9.51 -1.71
C THR A 48 12.78 10.34 -1.67
N CYS A 49 13.03 11.09 -2.74
CA CYS A 49 14.16 12.00 -2.84
C CYS A 49 13.63 13.42 -2.99
N GLN A 50 14.00 14.30 -2.06
CA GLN A 50 13.65 15.72 -2.12
C GLN A 50 14.91 16.53 -1.86
N GLU A 51 15.25 17.46 -2.77
CA GLU A 51 16.45 18.31 -2.66
C GLU A 51 17.73 17.50 -2.37
N GLU A 52 17.94 16.41 -3.12
CA GLU A 52 19.08 15.48 -2.97
C GLU A 52 19.14 14.72 -1.64
N LYS A 53 18.11 14.83 -0.80
CA LYS A 53 18.00 14.08 0.46
C LYS A 53 17.07 12.90 0.27
N ILE A 54 17.58 11.73 0.65
CA ILE A 54 16.78 10.52 0.77
C ILE A 54 15.94 10.64 2.05
N VAL A 55 14.62 10.70 1.88
CA VAL A 55 13.66 10.79 2.98
C VAL A 55 12.87 9.50 3.07
N LYS A 56 12.84 8.94 4.29
CA LYS A 56 12.01 7.78 4.63
C LYS A 56 10.75 8.24 5.32
N ILE A 57 9.60 7.95 4.72
CA ILE A 57 8.28 8.33 5.20
C ILE A 57 7.55 7.10 5.71
N TYR A 58 7.01 7.20 6.92
CA TYR A 58 6.03 6.25 7.46
C TYR A 58 4.65 6.89 7.32
N THR A 59 3.76 6.30 6.52
CA THR A 59 2.51 6.96 6.15
C THR A 59 1.45 6.95 7.23
N GLY A 60 1.56 6.05 8.20
CA GLY A 60 0.57 5.88 9.26
C GLY A 60 1.03 4.91 10.35
N SER A 61 0.14 4.63 11.29
CA SER A 61 0.34 3.64 12.35
C SER A 61 -0.40 2.33 12.01
N LYS A 62 -0.29 1.33 12.89
CA LYS A 62 -1.09 0.09 12.79
C LYS A 62 -2.51 0.23 13.34
N ALA A 63 -2.94 1.44 13.71
CA ALA A 63 -4.28 1.67 14.21
C ALA A 63 -5.30 1.51 13.07
N PRO A 64 -6.44 0.82 13.30
CA PRO A 64 -7.46 0.60 12.27
C PRO A 64 -8.16 1.91 11.85
N LYS A 65 -8.07 2.95 12.68
CA LYS A 65 -8.57 4.29 12.40
C LYS A 65 -7.63 5.31 12.99
N SER A 66 -7.36 6.38 12.25
CA SER A 66 -6.56 7.50 12.70
C SER A 66 -7.11 8.81 12.13
N SER A 67 -7.08 9.87 12.94
CA SER A 67 -7.32 11.25 12.51
C SER A 67 -6.08 12.13 12.75
N ALA A 68 -4.92 11.51 12.98
CA ALA A 68 -3.66 12.21 13.21
C ALA A 68 -3.07 12.69 11.88
N GLY A 69 -3.58 13.82 11.38
CA GLY A 69 -3.07 14.47 10.16
C GLY A 69 -3.63 13.89 8.86
N TYR A 70 -2.89 14.08 7.77
CA TYR A 70 -3.31 13.71 6.43
C TYR A 70 -3.20 12.20 6.19
N ASN A 71 -4.10 11.66 5.34
CA ASN A 71 -4.02 10.28 4.89
C ASN A 71 -2.91 10.11 3.84
N LEU A 72 -1.66 10.03 4.31
CA LEU A 72 -0.51 9.81 3.44
C LEU A 72 -0.54 8.42 2.79
N THR A 73 -1.13 7.41 3.44
CA THR A 73 -1.24 6.06 2.83
C THR A 73 -2.03 6.15 1.53
N GLY A 74 -3.18 6.83 1.56
CA GLY A 74 -3.99 7.05 0.36
C GLY A 74 -3.33 7.89 -0.72
N LEU A 75 -2.35 8.73 -0.38
CA LEU A 75 -1.57 9.50 -1.36
C LEU A 75 -0.58 8.63 -2.14
N PHE A 76 0.06 7.65 -1.48
CA PHE A 76 1.05 6.79 -2.13
C PHE A 76 0.44 5.57 -2.83
N VAL A 77 -0.73 5.11 -2.41
CA VAL A 77 -1.50 4.09 -3.16
C VAL A 77 -1.97 4.67 -4.49
N GLY A 78 -1.69 3.99 -5.60
CA GLY A 78 -2.05 4.49 -6.93
C GLY A 78 -1.09 5.57 -7.47
N SER A 79 0.04 5.83 -6.80
CA SER A 79 1.05 6.80 -7.25
C SER A 79 1.88 6.34 -8.46
N GLU A 80 1.76 5.07 -8.86
CA GLU A 80 2.56 4.42 -9.89
C GLU A 80 4.09 4.52 -9.68
N GLY A 81 4.52 4.84 -8.44
CA GLY A 81 5.93 5.05 -8.10
C GLY A 81 6.46 6.47 -8.37
N THR A 82 5.61 7.40 -8.82
CA THR A 82 6.01 8.78 -9.14
C THR A 82 6.35 9.62 -7.90
N LEU A 83 5.74 9.30 -6.76
CA LEU A 83 5.94 10.02 -5.50
C LEU A 83 7.07 9.43 -4.63
N GLY A 84 7.57 8.25 -4.98
CA GLY A 84 8.61 7.53 -4.25
C GLY A 84 8.49 6.02 -4.40
N VAL A 85 9.48 5.31 -3.86
CA VAL A 85 9.57 3.85 -3.91
C VAL A 85 8.98 3.24 -2.64
N ILE A 86 7.96 2.41 -2.81
CA ILE A 86 7.32 1.67 -1.71
C ILE A 86 8.22 0.49 -1.31
N THR A 87 8.63 0.44 -0.04
CA THR A 87 9.60 -0.56 0.44
C THR A 87 9.02 -1.56 1.44
N LYS A 88 7.95 -1.18 2.15
CA LYS A 88 7.29 -2.06 3.13
C LYS A 88 5.81 -1.73 3.23
N LEU A 89 4.99 -2.75 3.42
CA LEU A 89 3.57 -2.64 3.74
C LEU A 89 3.29 -3.30 5.09
N ALA A 90 2.23 -2.83 5.75
CA ALA A 90 1.66 -3.44 6.95
C ALA A 90 0.14 -3.41 6.91
#